data_AF-Q5Z1R7-F1
#
_entry.id   AF-Q5Z1R7-F1
#
_cell.length_a   1.000
_cell.length_b   1.000
_cell.length_c   1.000
_cell.angle_alpha   90.00
_cell.angle_beta   90.00
_cell.angle_gamma   90.00
#
_symmetry.space_group_name_H-M   'P 1'
#
loop_
_entity.id
_entity.type
_entity.pdbx_description
1 polymer ?
#
loop_
_entity_poly.entity_id
_entity_poly.type
_entity_poly.pdbx_seq_one_letter_code
_entity_poly.pdbx_strand_id
1 'polypeptide(L)'
;MRQRHSPRAVGPRRLPVRIVIALTAICLWGTGCGGTAAGGDSGPEELPIPARSTLPVRDGALEFVVTRVEFGATHLGGPVTGADAAGRFAVARVEVTNTGDEPITFDYAHQQLIDSRGTAHTPDLPGSMSLNGEFRHDYNPGVGTTLQLAFDLPADTAPATLVLRAAPASPGAAIALR
;
A
#
# COMPACT_ATOMS: atom_id res chain seq x y z
N MET A 1 16.53 30.99 -50.82
CA MET A 1 15.62 30.88 -49.65
C MET A 1 15.89 29.54 -48.97
N ARG A 2 16.61 29.53 -47.84
CA ARG A 2 16.64 28.44 -46.83
C ARG A 2 17.46 28.95 -45.65
N GLN A 3 16.77 29.20 -44.55
CA GLN A 3 17.26 29.84 -43.34
C GLN A 3 18.23 28.90 -42.59
N ARG A 4 19.38 29.42 -42.16
CA ARG A 4 20.27 28.75 -41.22
C ARG A 4 19.84 29.16 -39.81
N HIS A 5 19.20 28.25 -39.08
CA HIS A 5 18.92 28.43 -37.66
C HIS A 5 20.18 28.14 -36.85
N SER A 6 20.60 29.11 -36.03
CA SER A 6 21.67 28.95 -35.05
C SER A 6 21.10 28.36 -33.76
N PRO A 7 21.73 27.36 -33.11
CA PRO A 7 21.28 26.87 -31.82
C PRO A 7 21.75 27.81 -30.70
N ARG A 8 20.80 28.35 -29.92
CA ARG A 8 21.06 29.03 -28.64
C ARG A 8 21.40 27.97 -27.59
N ALA A 9 22.63 27.97 -27.09
CA ALA A 9 23.01 27.22 -25.90
C ALA A 9 22.42 27.90 -24.66
N VAL A 10 21.58 27.18 -23.90
CA VAL A 10 21.05 27.62 -22.61
C VAL A 10 21.74 26.77 -21.53
N GLY A 11 22.70 27.37 -20.82
CA GLY A 11 23.33 26.74 -19.67
C GLY A 11 22.42 26.73 -18.44
N PRO A 12 22.46 25.68 -17.59
CA PRO A 12 21.68 25.65 -16.36
C PRO A 12 22.31 26.57 -15.31
N ARG A 13 21.62 27.66 -14.99
CA ARG A 13 21.94 28.52 -13.84
C ARG A 13 21.58 27.78 -12.55
N ARG A 14 22.62 27.40 -11.79
CA ARG A 14 22.52 27.04 -10.37
C ARG A 14 22.32 28.32 -9.57
N LEU A 15 21.37 28.36 -8.63
CA LEU A 15 21.40 29.21 -7.43
C LEU A 15 20.43 28.64 -6.37
N PRO A 16 20.64 28.97 -5.08
CA PRO A 16 20.53 28.04 -3.96
C PRO A 16 19.41 28.35 -2.95
N VAL A 17 19.06 27.30 -2.20
CA VAL A 17 18.71 27.22 -0.76
C VAL A 17 18.15 28.49 -0.10
N ARG A 18 16.94 28.39 0.47
CA ARG A 18 16.63 29.01 1.78
C ARG A 18 15.66 28.14 2.59
N ILE A 19 16.24 27.37 3.51
CA ILE A 19 15.59 26.73 4.66
C ILE A 19 15.12 27.84 5.61
N VAL A 20 13.86 27.79 6.06
CA VAL A 20 13.33 28.66 7.12
C VAL A 20 13.01 27.76 8.32
N ILE A 21 13.86 27.84 9.35
CA ILE A 21 13.61 27.26 10.67
C ILE A 21 13.04 28.40 11.52
N ALA A 22 11.81 28.25 11.99
CA ALA A 22 11.20 29.16 12.96
C ALA A 22 11.34 28.56 14.36
N LEU A 23 12.26 29.12 15.15
CA LEU A 23 12.37 28.93 16.60
C LEU A 23 11.64 30.10 17.27
N THR A 24 10.58 29.83 18.01
CA THR A 24 10.03 30.77 18.99
C THR A 24 9.87 30.06 20.32
N ALA A 25 10.64 30.55 21.29
CA ALA A 25 10.67 30.09 22.66
C ALA A 25 9.96 31.10 23.58
N ILE A 26 9.36 30.55 24.64
CA ILE A 26 9.15 31.13 25.98
C ILE A 26 7.93 32.04 26.19
N CYS A 27 7.05 31.58 27.08
CA CYS A 27 6.63 32.36 28.25
C CYS A 27 6.33 31.40 29.43
N LEU A 28 7.11 31.53 30.52
CA LEU A 28 6.77 31.04 31.87
C LEU A 28 5.77 32.04 32.50
N TRP A 29 4.79 31.65 33.33
CA TRP A 29 4.86 31.47 34.79
C TRP A 29 3.49 30.96 35.28
N GLY A 30 3.44 30.17 36.37
CA GLY A 30 2.24 30.07 37.21
C GLY A 30 1.94 28.67 37.79
N THR A 31 2.27 28.47 39.07
CA THR A 31 2.08 27.28 39.90
C THR A 31 0.62 27.07 40.34
N GLY A 32 0.09 25.83 40.33
CA GLY A 32 -1.12 25.47 41.09
C GLY A 32 -1.75 24.10 40.73
N CYS A 33 -1.85 23.20 41.72
CA CYS A 33 -2.34 21.81 41.67
C CYS A 33 -3.76 21.57 41.14
N GLY A 34 -3.96 20.41 40.51
CA GLY A 34 -5.20 19.62 40.66
C GLY A 34 -5.71 18.90 39.41
N GLY A 35 -5.71 17.57 39.44
CA GLY A 35 -6.79 16.77 38.84
C GLY A 35 -6.54 16.22 37.42
N THR A 36 -6.18 14.95 37.38
CA THR A 36 -6.06 14.06 36.22
C THR A 36 -7.26 14.14 35.27
N ALA A 37 -7.05 14.74 34.10
CA ALA A 37 -7.86 14.44 32.92
C ALA A 37 -7.02 13.52 32.02
N ALA A 38 -7.32 12.23 32.06
CA ALA A 38 -6.83 11.27 31.08
C ALA A 38 -7.48 11.58 29.73
N GLY A 39 -6.93 12.57 29.02
CA GLY A 39 -7.16 12.74 27.61
C GLY A 39 -6.37 11.67 26.88
N GLY A 40 -7.04 10.56 26.58
CA GLY A 40 -6.54 9.58 25.62
C GLY A 40 -6.46 10.25 24.26
N ASP A 41 -5.28 10.76 23.94
CA ASP A 41 -4.90 11.18 22.60
C ASP A 41 -4.74 9.92 21.74
N SER A 42 -5.86 9.37 21.30
CA SER A 42 -5.87 8.34 20.26
C SER A 42 -5.68 9.03 18.92
N GLY A 43 -4.46 9.50 18.67
CA GLY A 43 -4.00 9.75 17.31
C GLY A 43 -4.10 8.44 16.50
N PRO A 44 -4.35 8.50 15.18
CA PRO A 44 -4.35 7.31 14.34
C PRO A 44 -3.03 6.57 14.54
N GLU A 45 -3.11 5.30 14.92
CA GLU A 45 -1.96 4.42 14.99
C GLU A 45 -1.37 4.33 13.57
N GLU A 46 -0.30 5.07 13.32
CA GLU A 46 0.40 5.11 12.04
C GLU A 46 1.00 3.72 11.82
N LEU A 47 0.30 2.91 11.01
CA LEU A 47 0.78 1.59 10.62
C LEU A 47 2.18 1.72 9.99
N PRO A 48 3.16 0.89 10.36
CA PRO A 48 4.51 0.98 9.80
C PRO A 48 4.47 0.78 8.28
N ILE A 49 4.97 1.76 7.53
CA ILE A 49 4.99 1.77 6.05
C ILE A 49 6.42 1.48 5.54
N PRO A 50 6.75 0.26 5.08
CA PRO A 50 7.95 0.04 4.29
C PRO A 50 7.74 0.53 2.85
N ALA A 51 8.74 1.21 2.30
CA ALA A 51 8.85 1.47 0.87
C ALA A 51 9.26 0.17 0.17
N ARG A 52 8.49 -0.31 -0.82
CA ARG A 52 8.69 -1.58 -1.57
C ARG A 52 9.19 -2.70 -0.68
N SER A 53 8.29 -3.52 -0.13
CA SER A 53 8.61 -4.58 0.84
C SER A 53 9.52 -5.69 0.26
N THR A 54 10.79 -5.36 0.03
CA THR A 54 11.90 -6.31 -0.03
C THR A 54 12.18 -6.88 1.36
N LEU A 55 11.62 -6.26 2.40
CA LEU A 55 11.60 -6.74 3.78
C LEU A 55 10.21 -7.27 4.13
N PRO A 56 10.13 -8.38 4.88
CA PRO A 56 8.86 -8.90 5.37
C PRO A 56 8.19 -7.93 6.35
N VAL A 57 6.87 -7.83 6.25
CA VAL A 57 6.01 -7.18 7.25
C VAL A 57 5.02 -8.17 7.83
N ARG A 58 4.45 -7.88 8.99
CA ARG A 58 3.56 -8.82 9.68
C ARG A 58 2.27 -8.16 10.14
N ASP A 59 1.22 -8.98 10.14
CA ASP A 59 -0.02 -8.73 10.85
C ASP A 59 -0.47 -10.05 11.48
N GLY A 60 -0.59 -10.09 12.80
CA GLY A 60 -0.82 -11.34 13.54
C GLY A 60 0.23 -12.42 13.22
N ALA A 61 -0.25 -13.62 12.86
CA ALA A 61 0.59 -14.77 12.53
C ALA A 61 1.10 -14.76 11.07
N LEU A 62 0.59 -13.88 10.21
CA LEU A 62 1.00 -13.83 8.82
C LEU A 62 2.13 -12.84 8.58
N GLU A 63 3.11 -13.30 7.82
CA GLU A 63 4.18 -12.48 7.26
C GLU A 63 3.95 -12.30 5.76
N PHE A 64 4.22 -11.10 5.26
CA PHE A 64 3.96 -10.68 3.89
C PHE A 64 5.19 -10.07 3.24
N VAL A 65 5.45 -10.44 1.98
CA VAL A 65 6.45 -9.81 1.11
C VAL A 65 5.80 -9.48 -0.24
N VAL A 66 5.58 -8.20 -0.52
CA VAL A 66 5.14 -7.71 -1.84
C VAL A 66 6.34 -7.69 -2.78
N THR A 67 6.38 -8.65 -3.70
CA THR A 67 7.50 -8.83 -4.64
C THR A 67 7.32 -8.01 -5.92
N ARG A 68 6.08 -7.69 -6.29
CA ARG A 68 5.77 -6.87 -7.45
C ARG A 68 4.38 -6.26 -7.36
N VAL A 69 4.22 -5.06 -7.91
CA VAL A 69 2.91 -4.50 -8.28
C VAL A 69 2.95 -4.09 -9.75
N GLU A 70 1.99 -4.59 -10.54
CA GLU A 70 1.80 -4.23 -11.94
C GLU A 70 0.48 -3.47 -12.10
N PHE A 71 0.45 -2.44 -12.94
CA PHE A 71 -0.75 -1.63 -13.15
C PHE A 71 -1.01 -1.38 -14.64
N GLY A 72 -2.29 -1.34 -15.02
CA GLY A 72 -2.72 -0.91 -16.34
C GLY A 72 -3.28 -2.01 -17.23
N ALA A 73 -3.36 -3.25 -16.74
CA ALA A 73 -4.07 -4.32 -17.44
C ALA A 73 -5.58 -4.01 -17.49
N THR A 74 -6.22 -4.31 -18.61
CA THR A 74 -7.68 -4.19 -18.78
C THR A 74 -8.39 -5.54 -18.70
N HIS A 75 -7.63 -6.63 -18.74
CA HIS A 75 -8.12 -8.01 -18.68
C HIS A 75 -7.14 -8.87 -17.88
N LEU A 76 -7.67 -9.78 -17.07
CA LEU A 76 -6.92 -10.79 -16.33
C LEU A 76 -7.49 -12.17 -16.64
N GLY A 77 -6.60 -13.18 -16.69
CA GLY A 77 -7.00 -14.56 -16.96
C GLY A 77 -7.14 -14.89 -18.45
N GLY A 78 -7.88 -15.97 -18.72
CA GLY A 78 -8.11 -16.48 -20.07
C GLY A 78 -9.52 -16.16 -20.60
N PRO A 79 -9.83 -16.49 -21.86
CA PRO A 79 -11.08 -16.08 -22.52
C PRO A 79 -12.37 -16.66 -21.90
N VAL A 80 -12.27 -17.71 -21.09
CA VAL A 80 -13.43 -18.40 -20.48
C VAL A 80 -13.61 -18.04 -19.01
N THR A 81 -12.51 -17.83 -18.28
CA THR A 81 -12.49 -17.60 -16.82
C THR A 81 -11.74 -16.31 -16.48
N GLY A 82 -11.81 -15.32 -17.36
CA GLY A 82 -11.15 -14.02 -17.19
C GLY A 82 -12.06 -12.98 -16.56
N ALA A 83 -11.46 -11.85 -16.23
CA ALA A 83 -12.14 -10.68 -15.70
C ALA A 83 -11.70 -9.42 -16.47
N ASP A 84 -12.67 -8.58 -16.80
CA ASP A 84 -12.44 -7.28 -17.44
C ASP A 84 -12.51 -6.16 -16.40
N ALA A 85 -11.60 -5.19 -16.51
CA ALA A 85 -11.61 -4.01 -15.65
C ALA A 85 -12.65 -3.00 -16.14
N ALA A 86 -13.40 -2.40 -15.20
CA ALA A 86 -14.12 -1.16 -15.41
C ALA A 86 -13.16 0.03 -15.60
N GLY A 87 -12.00 0.01 -14.94
CA GLY A 87 -10.94 1.01 -15.13
C GLY A 87 -9.64 0.37 -15.60
N ARG A 88 -8.78 0.01 -14.65
CA ARG A 88 -7.48 -0.64 -14.86
C ARG A 88 -7.15 -1.48 -13.64
N PHE A 89 -6.71 -2.71 -13.88
CA PHE A 89 -6.22 -3.57 -12.80
C PHE A 89 -4.87 -3.08 -12.28
N ALA A 90 -4.76 -3.00 -10.95
CA ALA A 90 -3.53 -3.11 -10.18
C ALA A 90 -3.43 -4.54 -9.63
N VAL A 91 -2.33 -5.24 -9.92
CA VAL A 91 -2.10 -6.62 -9.47
C VAL A 91 -0.88 -6.64 -8.57
N ALA A 92 -1.09 -6.96 -7.29
CA ALA A 92 -0.03 -7.13 -6.31
C ALA A 92 0.33 -8.61 -6.18
N ARG A 93 1.60 -8.95 -6.42
CA ARG A 93 2.16 -10.27 -6.12
C ARG A 93 2.72 -10.28 -4.70
N VAL A 94 2.16 -11.13 -3.86
CA VAL A 94 2.44 -11.17 -2.43
C VAL A 94 2.84 -12.58 -2.05
N GLU A 95 4.01 -12.74 -1.45
CA GLU A 95 4.36 -13.95 -0.71
C GLU A 95 3.77 -13.83 0.69
N VAL A 96 3.04 -14.87 1.10
CA VAL A 96 2.37 -14.94 2.40
C VAL A 96 2.87 -16.19 3.09
N THR A 97 3.31 -16.05 4.34
CA THR A 97 3.77 -17.17 5.17
C THR A 97 3.08 -17.14 6.52
N ASN A 98 2.59 -18.30 6.98
CA ASN A 98 2.14 -18.43 8.36
C ASN A 98 3.33 -18.72 9.27
N THR A 99 3.65 -17.75 10.14
CA THR A 99 4.75 -17.82 11.10
C THR A 99 4.28 -18.14 12.53
N GLY A 100 2.97 -18.36 12.71
CA GLY A 100 2.39 -18.84 13.96
C GLY A 100 2.48 -20.35 14.14
N ASP A 101 1.78 -20.85 15.15
CA ASP A 101 1.75 -22.25 15.58
C ASP A 101 0.41 -22.95 15.29
N GLU A 102 -0.61 -22.22 14.81
CA GLU A 102 -1.91 -22.76 14.39
C GLU A 102 -2.19 -22.49 12.90
N PRO A 103 -3.03 -23.31 12.24
CA PRO A 103 -3.51 -23.01 10.90
C PRO A 103 -4.30 -21.69 10.83
N ILE A 104 -4.15 -20.94 9.74
CA ILE A 104 -4.85 -19.67 9.52
C ILE A 104 -5.32 -19.53 8.08
N THR A 105 -6.54 -19.02 7.90
CA THR A 105 -7.08 -18.71 6.58
C THR A 105 -6.77 -17.27 6.21
N PHE A 106 -6.06 -17.06 5.11
CA PHE A 106 -5.91 -15.76 4.48
C PHE A 106 -7.06 -15.54 3.50
N ASP A 107 -8.01 -14.67 3.85
CA ASP A 107 -9.14 -14.31 2.98
C ASP A 107 -8.84 -13.02 2.21
N TYR A 108 -9.00 -13.06 0.90
CA TYR A 108 -8.66 -11.92 0.04
C TYR A 108 -9.61 -10.75 0.30
N ALA A 109 -10.84 -10.97 0.77
CA ALA A 109 -11.80 -9.91 1.02
C ALA A 109 -11.37 -8.91 2.13
N HIS A 110 -10.39 -9.27 2.98
CA HIS A 110 -9.93 -8.40 4.07
C HIS A 110 -8.83 -7.41 3.66
N GLN A 111 -8.31 -7.56 2.44
CA GLN A 111 -7.19 -6.77 1.95
C GLN A 111 -7.70 -5.44 1.40
N GLN A 112 -6.82 -4.44 1.32
CA GLN A 112 -7.18 -3.15 0.73
C GLN A 112 -6.02 -2.56 -0.06
N LEU A 113 -6.35 -1.82 -1.11
CA LEU A 113 -5.42 -0.96 -1.81
C LEU A 113 -5.89 0.48 -1.69
N ILE A 114 -5.05 1.34 -1.15
CA ILE A 114 -5.28 2.78 -1.06
C ILE A 114 -4.59 3.44 -2.25
N ASP A 115 -5.35 4.20 -3.03
CA ASP A 115 -4.83 4.92 -4.19
C ASP A 115 -4.13 6.24 -3.82
N SER A 116 -3.54 6.90 -4.81
CA SER A 116 -2.85 8.18 -4.66
C SER A 116 -3.74 9.35 -4.22
N ARG A 117 -5.08 9.18 -4.25
CA ARG A 117 -6.06 10.14 -3.75
C ARG A 117 -6.55 9.80 -2.34
N GLY A 118 -6.05 8.71 -1.75
CA GLY A 118 -6.47 8.24 -0.42
C GLY A 118 -7.77 7.43 -0.42
N THR A 119 -8.28 7.02 -1.59
CA THR A 119 -9.47 6.17 -1.68
C THR A 119 -9.07 4.71 -1.48
N ALA A 120 -9.80 4.00 -0.62
CA ALA A 120 -9.59 2.58 -0.39
C ALA A 120 -10.43 1.74 -1.37
N HIS A 121 -9.79 0.73 -1.96
CA HIS A 121 -10.38 -0.21 -2.90
C HIS A 121 -10.25 -1.62 -2.35
N THR A 122 -11.34 -2.39 -2.39
CA THR A 122 -11.33 -3.82 -2.07
C THR A 122 -10.80 -4.63 -3.26
N PRO A 123 -10.27 -5.84 -3.04
CA PRO A 123 -9.87 -6.70 -4.15
C PRO A 123 -11.02 -7.01 -5.09
N ASP A 124 -10.71 -7.07 -6.38
CA ASP A 124 -11.56 -7.66 -7.39
C ASP A 124 -11.45 -9.19 -7.26
N LEU A 125 -12.43 -9.79 -6.58
CA LEU A 125 -12.44 -11.24 -6.34
C LEU A 125 -12.55 -12.05 -7.65
N PRO A 126 -13.32 -11.66 -8.68
CA PRO A 126 -13.31 -12.36 -9.96
C PRO A 126 -11.94 -12.37 -10.64
N GLY A 127 -11.24 -11.24 -10.69
CA GLY A 127 -9.89 -11.12 -11.23
C GLY A 127 -8.87 -11.88 -10.42
N SER A 128 -8.97 -11.84 -9.08
CA SER A 128 -8.11 -12.63 -8.19
C SER A 128 -8.35 -14.14 -8.35
N MET A 129 -9.62 -14.56 -8.49
CA MET A 129 -9.99 -15.95 -8.83
C MET A 129 -9.42 -16.36 -10.18
N SER A 130 -9.46 -15.48 -11.17
CA SER A 130 -8.92 -15.74 -12.51
C SER A 130 -7.39 -15.96 -12.50
N LEU A 131 -6.70 -15.37 -11.53
CA LEU A 131 -5.24 -15.47 -11.38
C LEU A 131 -4.81 -16.64 -10.50
N ASN A 132 -5.52 -16.91 -9.40
CA ASN A 132 -5.09 -17.89 -8.39
C ASN A 132 -5.94 -19.17 -8.37
N GLY A 133 -7.15 -19.16 -8.94
CA GLY A 133 -8.12 -20.25 -8.81
C GLY A 133 -8.82 -20.31 -7.44
N GLU A 134 -8.62 -19.29 -6.60
CA GLU A 134 -9.17 -19.20 -5.25
C GLU A 134 -9.36 -17.73 -4.82
N PHE A 135 -10.11 -17.50 -3.74
CA PHE A 135 -10.28 -16.20 -3.07
C PHE A 135 -9.89 -16.24 -1.59
N ARG A 136 -9.45 -17.40 -1.12
CA ARG A 136 -8.95 -17.63 0.23
C ARG A 136 -7.94 -18.78 0.18
N HIS A 137 -6.97 -18.76 1.07
CA HIS A 137 -5.97 -19.82 1.18
C HIS A 137 -5.75 -20.19 2.64
N ASP A 138 -5.70 -21.49 2.94
CA ASP A 138 -5.41 -22.00 4.28
C ASP A 138 -3.91 -22.27 4.42
N TYR A 139 -3.29 -21.67 5.43
CA TYR A 139 -1.88 -21.81 5.71
C TYR A 139 -1.66 -22.60 7.00
N ASN A 140 -1.04 -23.77 6.88
CA ASN A 140 -0.48 -24.47 8.03
C ASN A 140 0.76 -23.71 8.57
N PRO A 141 1.13 -23.90 9.86
CA PRO A 141 2.33 -23.32 10.44
C PRO A 141 3.59 -23.58 9.61
N GLY A 142 4.38 -22.54 9.38
CA GLY A 142 5.64 -22.57 8.61
C GLY A 142 5.48 -22.71 7.10
N VAL A 143 4.25 -22.79 6.58
CA VAL A 143 3.98 -22.86 5.14
C VAL A 143 3.77 -21.47 4.58
N GLY A 144 4.32 -21.22 3.40
CA GLY A 144 4.07 -20.01 2.62
C GLY A 144 3.87 -20.30 1.14
N THR A 145 3.16 -19.39 0.46
CA THR A 145 2.99 -19.41 -0.99
C THR A 145 2.92 -17.98 -1.54
N THR A 146 3.04 -17.85 -2.85
CA THR A 146 2.87 -16.58 -3.56
C THR A 146 1.52 -16.53 -4.24
N LEU A 147 0.79 -15.44 -4.02
CA LEU A 147 -0.54 -15.20 -4.59
C LEU A 147 -0.58 -13.84 -5.28
N GLN A 148 -1.62 -13.61 -6.08
CA GLN A 148 -1.83 -12.35 -6.78
C GLN A 148 -3.17 -11.72 -6.41
N LEU A 149 -3.15 -10.55 -5.78
CA LEU A 149 -4.36 -9.78 -5.46
C LEU A 149 -4.62 -8.78 -6.58
N ALA A 150 -5.78 -8.89 -7.23
CA ALA A 150 -6.23 -7.93 -8.24
C ALA A 150 -7.11 -6.86 -7.60
N PHE A 151 -6.96 -5.62 -8.04
CA PHE A 151 -7.80 -4.48 -7.67
C PHE A 151 -8.16 -3.74 -8.95
N ASP A 152 -9.42 -3.42 -9.17
CA ASP A 152 -9.84 -2.59 -10.29
C ASP A 152 -9.94 -1.13 -9.84
N LEU A 153 -9.11 -0.27 -10.41
CA LEU A 153 -9.02 1.13 -10.06
C LEU A 153 -9.51 2.00 -11.21
N PRO A 154 -10.07 3.19 -10.93
CA PRO A 154 -10.31 4.19 -11.98
C PRO A 154 -9.03 4.45 -12.78
N ALA A 155 -9.16 4.58 -14.11
CA ALA A 155 -8.02 4.58 -15.02
C ALA A 155 -7.04 5.75 -14.82
N ASP A 156 -7.47 6.82 -14.15
CA ASP A 156 -6.68 8.01 -13.82
C ASP A 156 -6.15 8.00 -12.37
N THR A 157 -6.16 6.85 -11.69
CA THR A 157 -5.62 6.65 -10.34
C THR A 157 -4.34 5.82 -10.37
N ALA A 158 -3.48 6.02 -9.37
CA ALA A 158 -2.29 5.21 -9.18
C ALA A 158 -2.37 4.47 -7.83
N PRO A 159 -1.91 3.20 -7.75
CA PRO A 159 -1.79 2.50 -6.48
C PRO A 159 -0.76 3.19 -5.58
N ALA A 160 -1.06 3.34 -4.28
CA ALA A 160 -0.15 4.02 -3.35
C ALA A 160 0.26 3.15 -2.15
N THR A 161 -0.70 2.53 -1.48
CA THR A 161 -0.46 1.69 -0.30
C THR A 161 -1.27 0.40 -0.38
N LEU A 162 -0.64 -0.74 -0.16
CA LEU A 162 -1.32 -2.02 0.05
C LEU A 162 -1.44 -2.27 1.55
N VAL A 163 -2.63 -2.64 2.03
CA VAL A 163 -2.87 -3.02 3.42
C VAL A 163 -3.26 -4.49 3.48
N LEU A 164 -2.42 -5.28 4.13
CA LEU A 164 -2.58 -6.73 4.24
C LEU A 164 -2.96 -7.14 5.66
N ARG A 165 -3.94 -8.03 5.81
CA ARG A 165 -4.53 -8.44 7.08
C ARG A 165 -4.60 -9.95 7.21
N ALA A 166 -4.26 -10.44 8.39
CA ALA A 166 -4.48 -11.81 8.81
C ALA A 166 -5.92 -12.06 9.29
N ALA A 167 -6.62 -11.02 9.78
CA ALA A 167 -7.99 -11.14 10.25
C ALA A 167 -8.82 -9.88 9.91
N PRO A 168 -10.17 -9.97 9.77
CA PRO A 168 -11.00 -8.84 9.38
C PRO A 168 -10.87 -7.63 10.33
N ALA A 169 -10.71 -7.88 11.64
CA ALA A 169 -10.59 -6.84 12.67
C ALA A 169 -9.14 -6.43 12.98
N SER A 170 -8.16 -7.00 12.29
CA SER A 170 -6.75 -6.67 12.51
C SER A 170 -6.42 -5.26 11.98
N PRO A 171 -5.45 -4.56 12.59
CA PRO A 171 -4.97 -3.28 12.07
C PRO A 171 -4.46 -3.41 10.63
N GLY A 172 -3.76 -4.51 10.33
CA GLY A 172 -3.14 -4.79 9.05
C GLY A 172 -1.72 -4.21 8.93
N ALA A 173 -0.94 -4.79 8.03
CA ALA A 173 0.37 -4.30 7.63
C ALA A 173 0.23 -3.39 6.40
N ALA A 174 0.58 -2.11 6.53
CA ALA A 174 0.54 -1.14 5.44
C ALA A 174 1.88 -1.08 4.70
N ILE A 175 1.87 -1.10 3.37
CA ILE A 175 3.06 -1.16 2.53
C ILE A 175 2.98 -0.10 1.43
N ALA A 176 3.93 0.84 1.40
CA ALA A 176 3.99 1.83 0.34
C ALA A 176 4.54 1.20 -0.95
N LEU A 177 3.85 1.47 -2.05
CA LEU A 177 4.13 0.88 -3.37
C LEU A 177 5.03 1.74 -4.26
N ARG A 178 5.61 2.81 -3.69
CA ARG A 178 6.41 3.84 -4.38
C ARG A 178 7.74 3.30 -4.90
#